data_AF-A0A239PRB8-F1
#
_entry.id   AF-A0A239PRB8-F1
#
_cell.length_a   1.000
_cell.length_b   1.000
_cell.length_c   1.000
_cell.angle_alpha   90.00
_cell.angle_beta   90.00
_cell.angle_gamma   90.00
#
_symmetry.space_group_name_H-M   'P 1'
#
loop_
_entity.id
_entity.type
_entity.pdbx_description
1 polymer ?
#
loop_
_entity_poly.entity_id
_entity_poly.type
_entity_poly.pdbx_seq_one_letter_code
_entity_poly.pdbx_strand_id
1 'polypeptide(L)' 'MDFDEPQETPDLTLKSLKKQDLSTLSVDDLEERIASLKAEIARCEAALGARGSTRAAAEKMFKI' A
#
# COMPACT_ATOMS: atom_id res chain seq x y z
N MET A 1 24.07 -4.05 24.54
CA MET A 1 24.04 -2.97 23.52
C MET A 1 22.60 -2.92 23.08
N ASP A 2 21.90 -1.85 23.46
CA ASP A 2 20.51 -1.60 23.06
C ASP A 2 20.48 -1.38 21.54
N PHE A 3 20.06 -2.40 20.80
CA PHE A 3 19.71 -2.28 19.39
C PHE A 3 18.25 -1.88 19.29
N ASP A 4 17.93 -0.66 19.75
CA ASP A 4 16.75 0.05 19.28
C ASP A 4 17.20 0.91 18.08
N GLU A 5 17.63 0.23 17.02
CA GLU A 5 17.80 0.90 15.73
C GLU A 5 16.42 1.39 15.30
N PRO A 6 16.24 2.71 15.07
CA PRO A 6 14.99 3.20 14.51
C PRO A 6 14.85 2.54 13.14
N GLN A 7 13.97 1.53 13.06
CA GLN A 7 13.52 0.97 11.81
C GLN A 7 12.96 2.14 11.02
N GLU A 8 13.71 2.67 10.04
CA GLU A 8 13.25 3.75 9.18
C GLU A 8 11.94 3.29 8.57
N THR A 9 10.84 3.81 9.11
CA THR A 9 9.51 3.41 8.67
C THR A 9 9.44 3.68 7.19
N PRO A 10 9.10 2.67 6.35
CA PRO A 10 9.15 2.81 4.90
C PRO A 10 8.40 4.07 4.50
N ASP A 11 9.01 4.86 3.61
CA ASP A 11 8.49 6.16 3.20
C ASP A 11 6.99 6.08 2.91
N LEU A 12 6.21 6.75 3.74
CA LEU A 12 4.76 6.81 3.63
C LEU A 12 4.40 7.90 2.61
N THR A 13 4.88 7.76 1.38
CA THR A 13 4.66 8.70 0.27
C THR A 13 3.16 8.93 0.02
N LEU A 14 2.30 7.98 0.41
CA LEU A 14 0.84 8.14 0.42
C LEU A 14 0.32 9.10 1.51
N LYS A 15 0.99 9.21 2.66
CA LYS A 15 0.64 10.20 3.70
C LYS A 15 0.99 11.62 3.26
N SER A 16 2.11 11.82 2.58
CA SER A 16 2.46 13.14 2.01
C SER A 16 1.51 13.51 0.87
N LEU A 17 1.12 12.53 0.03
CA LEU A 17 0.13 12.72 -1.04
C LEU A 17 -1.22 13.27 -0.53
N LYS A 18 -1.66 12.84 0.66
CA LYS A 18 -2.90 13.35 1.28
C LYS A 18 -2.81 14.81 1.76
N LYS A 19 -1.61 15.36 1.90
CA LYS A 19 -1.39 16.75 2.33
C LYS A 19 -1.28 17.72 1.15
N GLN A 20 -1.25 17.23 -0.09
CA GLN A 20 -1.16 18.07 -1.27
C GLN A 20 -2.44 18.88 -1.44
N ASP A 21 -2.28 20.18 -1.72
CA ASP A 21 -3.41 21.05 -2.05
C ASP A 21 -3.96 20.73 -3.44
N LEU A 22 -5.23 20.31 -3.48
CA LEU A 22 -5.94 19.94 -4.70
C LEU A 22 -6.52 21.15 -5.44
N SER A 23 -6.56 22.34 -4.82
CA SER A 23 -7.13 23.55 -5.43
C SER A 23 -6.39 24.02 -6.69
N THR A 24 -5.14 23.57 -6.84
CA THR A 24 -4.25 23.90 -7.95
C THR A 24 -4.32 22.90 -9.11
N LEU A 25 -5.04 21.79 -8.95
CA LEU A 25 -5.15 20.74 -9.95
C LEU A 25 -6.39 20.97 -10.83
N SER A 26 -6.27 20.67 -12.13
CA SER A 26 -7.41 20.66 -13.04
C SER A 26 -8.29 19.43 -12.79
N VAL A 27 -9.48 19.41 -13.41
CA VAL A 27 -10.37 18.23 -13.36
C VAL A 27 -9.67 17.00 -13.94
N ASP A 28 -9.01 17.15 -15.08
CA ASP A 28 -8.30 16.06 -15.76
C ASP A 28 -7.16 15.50 -14.88
N ASP A 29 -6.39 16.39 -14.21
CA ASP A 29 -5.34 15.97 -13.27
C ASP A 29 -5.91 15.18 -12.09
N LEU A 30 -7.09 15.58 -11.59
CA LEU A 30 -7.78 14.88 -10.51
C LEU A 30 -8.27 13.50 -10.98
N GLU A 31 -8.79 13.40 -12.19
CA GLU A 31 -9.22 12.13 -12.78
C GLU A 31 -8.04 11.16 -12.98
N GLU A 32 -6.92 11.62 -13.53
CA GLU A 32 -5.71 10.83 -13.71
C GLU A 32 -5.13 10.37 -12.36
N ARG A 33 -5.10 11.27 -11.37
CA ARG A 33 -4.70 10.95 -10.00
C ARG A 33 -5.58 9.86 -9.41
N ILE A 34 -6.91 9.98 -9.55
CA ILE A 34 -7.86 8.99 -9.04
C ILE A 34 -7.66 7.63 -9.72
N ALA A 35 -7.49 7.62 -11.05
CA ALA A 35 -7.25 6.40 -11.81
C ALA A 35 -5.97 5.68 -11.32
N SER A 36 -4.89 6.43 -11.14
CA SER A 36 -3.61 5.92 -10.63
C SER A 36 -3.74 5.34 -9.22
N LEU A 37 -4.44 6.03 -8.32
CA LEU A 37 -4.66 5.55 -6.95
C LEU A 37 -5.50 4.27 -6.90
N LYS A 38 -6.54 4.16 -7.74
CA LYS A 38 -7.36 2.94 -7.84
C LYS A 38 -6.53 1.75 -8.36
N ALA A 39 -5.68 1.98 -9.35
CA ALA A 39 -4.77 0.94 -9.85
C ALA A 39 -3.81 0.45 -8.74
N GLU A 40 -3.28 1.37 -7.93
CA GLU A 40 -2.41 1.01 -6.81
C GLU A 40 -3.15 0.26 -5.70
N ILE A 41 -4.41 0.63 -5.41
CA ILE A 41 -5.27 -0.13 -4.48
C ILE A 41 -5.46 -1.56 -4.98
N ALA A 42 -5.84 -1.73 -6.26
CA ALA A 42 -6.05 -3.06 -6.84
C ALA A 42 -4.77 -3.92 -6.78
N ARG A 43 -3.59 -3.32 -7.03
CA ARG A 43 -2.30 -4.00 -6.89
C ARG A 43 -2.01 -4.41 -5.44
N CYS A 44 -2.29 -3.54 -4.47
CA CYS A 44 -2.16 -3.85 -3.05
C CYS A 44 -3.09 -4.98 -2.63
N GLU A 45 -4.35 -4.94 -3.04
CA GLU A 45 -5.34 -5.98 -2.77
C GLU A 45 -4.95 -7.32 -3.39
N ALA A 46 -4.46 -7.33 -4.63
CA ALA A 46 -3.94 -8.53 -5.28
C ALA A 46 -2.73 -9.11 -4.53
N ALA A 47 -1.80 -8.27 -4.09
CA ALA A 47 -0.65 -8.70 -3.30
C ALA A 47 -1.07 -9.25 -1.91
N LEU A 48 -2.05 -8.62 -1.26
CA LEU A 48 -2.63 -9.11 -0.01
C LEU A 48 -3.33 -10.45 -0.23
N GLY A 49 -4.12 -10.60 -1.30
CA GLY A 49 -4.78 -11.84 -1.67
C GLY A 49 -3.77 -12.96 -1.92
N ALA A 50 -2.71 -12.69 -2.69
CA ALA A 50 -1.65 -13.66 -2.93
C ALA A 50 -0.96 -14.09 -1.63
N ARG A 51 -0.60 -13.13 -0.76
CA ARG A 51 0.06 -13.38 0.53
C ARG A 51 -0.84 -14.10 1.52
N GLY A 52 -2.11 -13.72 1.59
CA GLY A 52 -3.15 -14.37 2.40
C GLY A 52 -3.42 -15.81 1.93
N SER A 53 -3.46 -16.04 0.61
CA SER A 53 -3.62 -17.37 0.04
C SER A 53 -2.39 -18.25 0.27
N THR A 54 -1.18 -17.70 0.23
CA THR A 54 0.03 -18.44 0.65
C THR A 54 0.05 -18.74 2.14
N ARG A 55 -0.43 -17.82 3.00
CA ARG A 55 -0.52 -18.06 4.44
C ARG A 55 -1.55 -19.15 4.76
N ALA A 56 -2.73 -19.08 4.17
CA ALA A 56 -3.78 -20.09 4.35
C ALA A 56 -3.38 -21.46 3.80
N ALA A 57 -2.68 -21.50 2.65
CA ALA A 57 -2.14 -22.75 2.10
C ALA A 57 -1.04 -23.35 2.99
N ALA A 58 -0.15 -22.52 3.56
CA ALA A 58 0.86 -22.97 4.51
C ALA A 58 0.23 -23.47 5.82
N GLU A 59 -0.70 -22.73 6.42
CA GLU A 59 -1.38 -23.15 7.67
C GLU A 59 -2.14 -24.47 7.52
N LYS A 60 -2.65 -24.79 6.32
CA LYS A 60 -3.29 -26.08 6.02
C LYS A 60 -2.30 -27.24 5.86
N MET A 61 -1.06 -26.95 5.48
CA MET A 61 0.00 -27.95 5.26
C MET A 61 0.74 -28.31 6.56
N PHE A 62 0.76 -27.40 7.54
CA PHE A 62 1.38 -27.61 8.86
C PHE A 62 0.43 -28.16 9.94
N LYS A 63 -0.84 -28.40 9.60
CA LYS A 63 -1.82 -29.04 10.50
C LYS A 63 -1.94 -30.53 10.15
N ILE A 64 -0.94 -31.31 10.57
CA ILE A 64 -1.00 -32.77 10.75
C ILE A 64 -0.77 -33.05 12.23
#